data_AF-A0A8T5RZV6-F1
#
_entry.id   AF-A0A8T5RZV6-F1
#
_cell.length_a   1.000
_cell.length_b   1.000
_cell.length_c   1.000
_cell.angle_alpha   90.00
_cell.angle_beta   90.00
_cell.angle_gamma   90.00
#
_symmetry.space_group_name_H-M   'P 1'
#
loop_
_entity.id
_entity.type
_entity.pdbx_description
1 polymer ?
#
loop_
_entity_poly.entity_id
_entity_poly.type
_entity_poly.pdbx_seq_one_letter_code
_entity_poly.pdbx_strand_id
1 'polypeptide(L)'
;CYSYALKKYQLGLPELKKHITLDFDDKKIKAIKQNLIYQEENDNLGNSLITISIKDSDAYISFLHNPLVRIFEKTDYKVSNKEQLFVFIEEVKVLIKKLKIRYFEFFASAYHPTHQMILYDAGLKAFGYVPCFKYVKEQNIFEDQIVFIYYEGKVNENLKMIPETENFLKTIKPAWNF
;
A
#
# COMPACT_ATOMS: atom_id res chain seq x y z
N CYS A 1 12.49 -18.87 -1.70
CA CYS A 1 13.90 -18.43 -1.52
C CYS A 1 14.14 -17.66 -0.22
N TYR A 2 13.37 -16.62 0.10
CA TYR A 2 13.61 -15.80 1.30
C TYR A 2 13.49 -16.56 2.64
N SER A 3 12.41 -17.34 2.81
CA SER A 3 12.16 -18.16 4.01
C SER A 3 13.22 -19.26 4.24
N TYR A 4 13.72 -19.88 3.17
CA TYR A 4 14.84 -20.82 3.24
C TYR A 4 16.14 -20.15 3.70
N ALA A 5 16.47 -18.98 3.14
CA ALA A 5 17.66 -18.22 3.51
C ALA A 5 17.57 -17.70 4.95
N LEU A 6 16.42 -17.19 5.38
CA LEU A 6 16.18 -16.72 6.74
C LEU A 6 16.46 -17.83 7.77
N LYS A 7 15.94 -19.04 7.50
CA LYS A 7 16.11 -20.21 8.37
C LYS A 7 17.53 -20.77 8.34
N LYS A 8 18.17 -20.81 7.17
CA LYS A 8 19.51 -21.39 6.99
C LYS A 8 20.63 -20.51 7.55
N TYR A 9 20.49 -19.19 7.40
CA TYR A 9 21.56 -18.24 7.74
C TYR A 9 21.25 -17.41 8.99
N GLN A 10 20.16 -17.71 9.70
CA GLN A 10 19.71 -16.97 10.89
C GLN A 10 19.62 -15.45 10.63
N LEU A 11 19.20 -15.09 9.41
CA LEU A 11 19.02 -13.68 9.08
C LEU A 11 17.88 -13.14 9.95
N GLY A 12 18.13 -12.03 10.65
CA GLY A 12 17.08 -11.28 11.32
C GLY A 12 16.02 -10.83 10.31
N LEU A 13 14.86 -10.41 10.82
CA LEU A 13 13.89 -9.71 9.98
C LEU A 13 14.57 -8.47 9.36
N PRO A 14 14.28 -8.14 8.10
CA PRO A 14 14.91 -7.01 7.44
C PRO A 14 14.45 -5.75 8.16
N GLU A 15 15.37 -5.06 8.81
CA GLU A 15 15.10 -3.79 9.46
C GLU A 15 15.17 -2.67 8.41
N LEU A 16 14.05 -1.98 8.18
CA LEU A 16 14.04 -0.72 7.45
C LEU A 16 14.73 0.34 8.30
N LYS A 17 16.03 0.52 8.10
CA LYS A 17 16.77 1.63 8.69
C LYS A 17 16.52 2.90 7.86
N LYS A 18 16.04 3.96 8.51
CA LYS A 18 15.89 5.28 7.90
C LYS A 18 17.29 5.83 7.61
N HIS A 19 17.76 5.68 6.38
CA HIS A 19 19.11 6.05 6.00
C HIS A 19 19.24 7.48 5.45
N ILE A 20 18.12 8.09 5.03
CA ILE A 20 18.13 9.39 4.32
C ILE A 20 16.92 10.21 4.79
N THR A 21 17.08 11.52 4.92
CA THR A 21 15.95 12.45 5.05
C THR A 21 15.60 12.95 3.65
N LEU A 22 14.35 12.82 3.23
CA LEU A 22 13.92 13.37 1.94
C LEU A 22 13.80 14.88 2.08
N ASP A 23 14.55 15.59 1.24
CA ASP A 23 14.37 17.03 1.04
C ASP A 23 13.19 17.25 0.08
N PHE A 24 12.28 18.16 0.43
CA PHE A 24 11.07 18.44 -0.33
C PHE A 24 11.02 19.90 -0.73
N ASP A 25 10.57 20.17 -1.96
CA ASP A 25 10.34 21.53 -2.43
C ASP A 25 8.97 22.04 -1.97
N ASP A 26 8.97 22.86 -0.91
CA ASP A 26 7.76 23.45 -0.32
C ASP A 26 6.94 24.26 -1.34
N LYS A 27 7.59 24.93 -2.31
CA LYS A 27 6.89 25.70 -3.33
C LYS A 27 6.13 24.77 -4.26
N LYS A 28 6.75 23.66 -4.67
CA LYS A 28 6.09 22.61 -5.47
C LYS A 28 4.94 21.96 -4.70
N ILE A 29 5.14 21.60 -3.44
CA ILE A 29 4.09 21.02 -2.60
C ILE A 29 2.88 21.96 -2.52
N LYS A 30 3.12 23.25 -2.26
CA LYS A 30 2.04 24.25 -2.20
C LYS A 30 1.30 24.38 -3.52
N ALA A 31 2.02 24.42 -4.63
CA ALA A 31 1.43 24.49 -5.97
C ALA A 31 0.59 23.24 -6.30
N ILE A 32 1.08 22.05 -5.94
CA ILE A 32 0.34 20.79 -6.12
C ILE A 32 -0.96 20.81 -5.32
N LYS A 33 -0.90 21.15 -4.02
CA LYS A 33 -2.08 21.21 -3.14
C LYS A 33 -3.17 22.14 -3.65
N GLN A 34 -2.80 23.26 -4.27
CA GLN A 34 -3.76 24.22 -4.84
C GLN A 34 -4.48 23.71 -6.10
N ASN A 35 -3.93 22.68 -6.75
CA ASN A 35 -4.42 22.15 -8.01
C ASN A 35 -4.98 20.72 -7.87
N LEU A 36 -5.27 20.27 -6.64
CA LEU A 36 -5.86 18.96 -6.42
C LEU A 36 -7.31 18.92 -6.92
N ILE A 37 -7.65 17.81 -7.57
CA ILE A 37 -9.00 17.49 -8.03
C ILE A 37 -9.41 16.20 -7.32
N TYR A 38 -10.63 16.18 -6.77
CA TYR A 38 -11.22 15.02 -6.13
C TYR A 38 -12.41 14.55 -6.95
N GLN A 39 -12.45 13.25 -7.23
CA GLN A 39 -13.53 12.58 -7.93
C GLN A 39 -13.93 11.34 -7.13
N GLU A 40 -15.24 11.07 -7.07
CA GLU A 40 -15.80 9.92 -6.39
C GLU A 40 -16.89 9.31 -7.27
N GLU A 41 -16.72 8.05 -7.62
CA GLU A 41 -17.65 7.29 -8.46
C GLU A 41 -18.18 6.10 -7.66
N ASN A 42 -19.50 6.03 -7.49
CA ASN A 42 -20.13 4.95 -6.72
C ASN A 42 -20.55 3.80 -7.64
N ASP A 43 -20.28 2.57 -7.21
CA ASP A 43 -20.82 1.38 -7.86
C ASP A 43 -22.20 1.00 -7.29
N ASN A 44 -22.86 0.06 -7.96
CA ASN A 44 -24.17 -0.45 -7.55
C ASN A 44 -24.13 -1.29 -6.26
N LEU A 45 -22.94 -1.64 -5.78
CA LEU A 45 -22.71 -2.44 -4.57
C LEU A 45 -22.44 -1.56 -3.34
N GLY A 46 -22.39 -0.24 -3.52
CA GLY A 46 -22.14 0.73 -2.46
C GLY A 46 -20.65 0.98 -2.17
N ASN A 47 -19.73 0.54 -3.04
CA ASN A 47 -18.34 0.97 -2.99
C ASN A 47 -18.16 2.27 -3.77
N SER A 48 -17.09 2.99 -3.43
CA SER A 48 -16.76 4.26 -4.08
C SER A 48 -15.33 4.21 -4.60
N LEU A 49 -15.12 4.37 -5.89
CA LEU A 49 -13.79 4.64 -6.45
C LEU A 49 -13.47 6.12 -6.19
N ILE A 50 -12.52 6.36 -5.30
CA ILE A 50 -12.04 7.71 -5.00
C ILE A 50 -10.77 7.94 -5.81
N THR A 51 -10.73 9.02 -6.57
CA THR A 51 -9.56 9.45 -7.34
C THR A 51 -9.16 10.86 -6.92
N ILE A 52 -7.89 11.02 -6.56
CA ILE A 52 -7.25 12.32 -6.33
C ILE A 52 -6.25 12.53 -7.45
N SER A 53 -6.38 13.62 -8.19
CA SER A 53 -5.50 13.96 -9.31
C SER A 53 -5.02 15.41 -9.22
N ILE A 54 -4.06 15.76 -10.08
CA ILE A 54 -3.52 17.12 -10.17
C ILE A 54 -3.98 17.73 -11.49
N LYS A 55 -4.57 18.92 -11.44
CA LYS A 55 -4.99 19.67 -12.63
C LYS A 55 -3.84 19.81 -13.62
N ASP A 56 -4.15 19.62 -14.90
CA ASP A 56 -3.20 19.74 -16.02
C ASP A 56 -1.98 18.78 -15.91
N SER A 57 -2.15 17.65 -15.21
CA SER A 57 -1.16 16.59 -15.05
C SER A 57 -1.81 15.21 -15.21
N ASP A 58 -1.02 14.21 -15.57
CA ASP A 58 -1.40 12.79 -15.57
C ASP A 58 -1.18 12.09 -14.23
N ALA A 59 -0.75 12.84 -13.20
CA ALA A 59 -0.53 12.31 -11.87
C ALA A 59 -1.85 12.09 -11.12
N TYR A 60 -1.99 10.91 -10.52
CA TYR A 60 -3.15 10.53 -9.74
C TYR A 60 -2.81 9.50 -8.67
N ILE A 61 -3.71 9.39 -7.70
CA ILE A 61 -3.88 8.22 -6.85
C ILE A 61 -5.37 7.85 -6.84
N SER A 62 -5.67 6.57 -6.93
CA SER A 62 -7.04 6.06 -6.81
C SER A 62 -7.07 4.84 -5.92
N PHE A 63 -8.20 4.63 -5.27
CA PHE A 63 -8.46 3.45 -4.43
C PHE A 63 -9.96 3.22 -4.31
N LEU A 64 -10.33 1.94 -4.19
CA LEU A 64 -11.70 1.54 -3.96
C LEU A 64 -11.99 1.59 -2.45
N HIS A 65 -12.97 2.40 -2.07
CA HIS A 65 -13.46 2.50 -0.71
C HIS A 65 -14.68 1.62 -0.53
N ASN A 66 -14.60 0.70 0.43
CA ASN A 66 -15.77 -0.05 0.89
C ASN A 66 -16.22 0.50 2.26
N PRO A 67 -17.38 1.21 2.34
CA PRO A 67 -17.84 1.83 3.58
C PRO A 67 -18.32 0.83 4.64
N LEU A 68 -18.73 -0.38 4.24
CA LEU A 68 -19.25 -1.39 5.16
C LEU A 68 -18.14 -1.98 6.02
N VAL A 69 -17.02 -2.36 5.39
CA VAL A 69 -15.84 -2.89 6.10
C VAL A 69 -14.80 -1.81 6.43
N ARG A 70 -14.98 -0.59 5.93
CA ARG A 70 -14.11 0.59 6.13
C ARG A 70 -12.68 0.34 5.69
N ILE A 71 -12.51 -0.10 4.45
CA ILE A 71 -11.18 -0.35 3.87
C ILE A 71 -10.97 0.48 2.60
N PHE A 72 -9.70 0.70 2.30
CA PHE A 72 -9.23 1.12 0.99
C PHE A 72 -8.48 -0.06 0.34
N GLU A 73 -8.93 -0.48 -0.83
CA GLU A 73 -8.32 -1.57 -1.58
C GLU A 73 -8.01 -1.15 -3.02
N LYS A 74 -7.25 -1.98 -3.74
CA LYS A 74 -6.94 -1.80 -5.17
C LYS A 74 -6.35 -0.42 -5.48
N THR A 75 -5.43 0.03 -4.62
CA THR A 75 -4.74 1.30 -4.80
C THR A 75 -3.92 1.28 -6.07
N ASP A 76 -4.15 2.25 -6.95
CA ASP A 76 -3.29 2.51 -8.11
C ASP A 76 -2.86 3.97 -8.09
N TYR A 77 -1.68 4.24 -8.64
CA TYR A 77 -1.14 5.59 -8.65
C TYR A 77 -0.13 5.78 -9.77
N LYS A 78 -0.05 7.03 -10.22
CA LYS A 78 0.94 7.52 -11.16
C LYS A 78 1.46 8.86 -10.66
N VAL A 79 2.79 8.97 -10.55
CA VAL A 79 3.48 10.18 -10.12
C VAL A 79 4.76 10.34 -10.92
N SER A 80 5.12 11.58 -11.21
CA SER A 80 6.36 11.96 -11.92
C SER A 80 7.48 12.35 -10.97
N ASN A 81 7.15 12.70 -9.72
CA ASN A 81 8.10 13.13 -8.71
C ASN A 81 7.61 12.82 -7.29
N LYS A 82 8.53 12.94 -6.33
CA LYS A 82 8.30 12.60 -4.92
C LYS A 82 7.33 13.55 -4.23
N GLU A 83 7.27 14.82 -4.63
CA GLU A 83 6.35 15.81 -4.06
C GLU A 83 4.89 15.46 -4.37
N GLN A 84 4.61 14.96 -5.58
CA GLN A 84 3.26 14.49 -5.95
C GLN A 84 2.81 13.34 -5.06
N LEU A 85 3.66 12.31 -4.89
CA LEU A 85 3.34 11.18 -4.02
C LEU A 85 3.15 11.64 -2.57
N PHE A 86 4.03 12.50 -2.07
CA PHE A 86 3.93 13.05 -0.72
C PHE A 86 2.58 13.74 -0.48
N VAL A 87 2.16 14.61 -1.40
CA VAL A 87 0.86 15.29 -1.28
C VAL A 87 -0.30 14.29 -1.33
N PHE A 88 -0.28 13.33 -2.26
CA PHE A 88 -1.31 12.29 -2.33
C PHE A 88 -1.42 11.49 -1.04
N ILE A 89 -0.30 11.08 -0.44
CA ILE A 89 -0.31 10.32 0.82
C ILE A 89 -0.82 11.17 2.00
N GLU A 90 -0.51 12.47 2.04
CA GLU A 90 -1.09 13.38 3.04
C GLU A 90 -2.62 13.47 2.91
N GLU A 91 -3.15 13.54 1.69
CA GLU A 91 -4.60 13.54 1.45
C GLU A 91 -5.24 12.20 1.80
N VAL A 92 -4.59 11.08 1.49
CA VAL A 92 -5.04 9.75 1.92
C VAL A 92 -5.12 9.67 3.44
N LYS A 93 -4.15 10.22 4.18
CA LYS A 93 -4.20 10.26 5.66
C LYS A 93 -5.38 11.08 6.18
N VAL A 94 -5.74 12.18 5.51
CA VAL A 94 -6.94 12.95 5.84
C VAL A 94 -8.19 12.10 5.62
N LEU A 95 -8.27 11.38 4.50
CA LEU A 95 -9.40 10.50 4.18
C LEU A 95 -9.51 9.30 5.12
N ILE A 96 -8.38 8.67 5.50
CA ILE A 96 -8.33 7.58 6.49
C ILE A 96 -9.01 8.02 7.80
N LYS A 97 -8.68 9.22 8.28
CA LYS A 97 -9.29 9.78 9.50
C LYS A 97 -10.77 10.11 9.30
N LYS A 98 -11.11 10.79 8.20
CA LYS A 98 -12.47 11.23 7.89
C LYS A 98 -13.44 10.06 7.74
N LEU A 99 -13.03 9.02 7.03
CA LEU A 99 -13.84 7.85 6.72
C LEU A 99 -13.68 6.70 7.73
N LYS A 100 -12.84 6.90 8.77
CA LYS A 100 -12.55 5.91 9.81
C LYS A 100 -12.09 4.57 9.23
N ILE A 101 -11.15 4.65 8.29
CA ILE A 101 -10.60 3.51 7.59
C ILE A 101 -9.80 2.64 8.57
N ARG A 102 -10.03 1.35 8.49
CA ARG A 102 -9.45 0.30 9.32
C ARG A 102 -8.29 -0.41 8.66
N TYR A 103 -8.25 -0.39 7.34
CA TYR A 103 -7.25 -1.11 6.55
C TYR A 103 -7.02 -0.43 5.20
N PHE A 104 -5.77 -0.35 4.79
CA PHE A 104 -5.36 0.20 3.49
C PHE A 104 -4.11 -0.51 3.00
N GLU A 105 -4.13 -0.98 1.75
CA GLU A 105 -2.96 -1.55 1.08
C GLU A 105 -2.42 -0.59 0.02
N PHE A 106 -1.10 -0.47 -0.04
CA PHE A 106 -0.39 0.31 -1.03
C PHE A 106 0.76 -0.51 -1.61
N PHE A 107 0.75 -0.74 -2.92
CA PHE A 107 1.83 -1.42 -3.62
C PHE A 107 2.80 -0.37 -4.17
N ALA A 108 4.07 -0.44 -3.78
CA ALA A 108 5.12 0.42 -4.31
C ALA A 108 6.24 -0.39 -4.93
N SER A 109 6.85 0.14 -6.00
CA SER A 109 7.96 -0.55 -6.67
C SER A 109 9.09 -0.81 -5.68
N ALA A 110 9.62 -2.04 -5.70
CA ALA A 110 10.78 -2.43 -4.91
C ALA A 110 12.04 -1.64 -5.31
N TYR A 111 12.02 -1.00 -6.49
CA TYR A 111 13.13 -0.25 -7.08
C TYR A 111 13.01 1.27 -6.90
N HIS A 112 11.94 1.77 -6.26
CA HIS A 112 11.76 3.19 -5.93
C HIS A 112 11.89 3.47 -4.42
N PRO A 113 13.12 3.60 -3.88
CA PRO A 113 13.35 3.79 -2.45
C PRO A 113 12.67 5.07 -1.92
N THR A 114 12.57 6.12 -2.73
CA THR A 114 11.88 7.36 -2.35
C THR A 114 10.39 7.13 -2.06
N HIS A 115 9.71 6.29 -2.85
CA HIS A 115 8.30 5.98 -2.62
C HIS A 115 8.12 5.17 -1.34
N GLN A 116 8.98 4.18 -1.14
CA GLN A 116 9.00 3.35 0.06
C GLN A 116 9.21 4.21 1.33
N MET A 117 10.12 5.19 1.27
CA MET A 117 10.36 6.11 2.38
C MET A 117 9.17 7.02 2.66
N ILE A 118 8.50 7.54 1.64
CA ILE A 118 7.29 8.37 1.83
C ILE A 118 6.20 7.56 2.55
N LEU A 119 5.96 6.32 2.12
CA LEU A 119 4.97 5.44 2.74
C LEU A 119 5.35 5.07 4.18
N TYR A 120 6.62 4.78 4.42
CA TYR A 120 7.14 4.51 5.76
C TYR A 120 6.98 5.71 6.69
N ASP A 121 7.36 6.91 6.24
CA ASP A 121 7.23 8.16 7.01
C ASP A 121 5.76 8.55 7.23
N ALA A 122 4.86 8.12 6.35
CA ALA A 122 3.42 8.25 6.53
C ALA A 122 2.83 7.28 7.57
N GLY A 123 3.63 6.34 8.09
CA GLY A 123 3.25 5.37 9.12
C GLY A 123 2.72 4.04 8.57
N LEU A 124 2.83 3.80 7.26
CA LEU A 124 2.53 2.49 6.69
C LEU A 124 3.69 1.53 6.97
N LYS A 125 3.36 0.25 7.18
CA LYS A 125 4.32 -0.81 7.46
C LYS A 125 4.52 -1.66 6.22
N ALA A 126 5.77 -1.91 5.85
CA ALA A 126 6.09 -2.93 4.86
C ALA A 126 5.65 -4.29 5.40
N PHE A 127 4.77 -4.97 4.67
CA PHE A 127 4.15 -6.24 5.06
C PHE A 127 4.65 -7.41 4.22
N GLY A 128 4.91 -7.19 2.94
CA GLY A 128 5.31 -8.24 2.03
C GLY A 128 6.05 -7.73 0.82
N TYR A 129 6.64 -8.67 0.08
CA TYR A 129 7.28 -8.44 -1.20
C TYR A 129 6.68 -9.42 -2.21
N VAL A 130 6.25 -8.89 -3.36
CA VAL A 130 5.60 -9.65 -4.42
C VAL A 130 6.44 -9.53 -5.69
N PRO A 131 7.14 -10.61 -6.10
CA PRO A 131 7.96 -10.58 -7.30
C PRO A 131 7.08 -10.55 -8.55
N CYS A 132 7.56 -9.88 -9.61
CA CYS A 132 6.92 -9.82 -10.93
C CYS A 132 5.43 -9.41 -10.90
N PHE A 133 5.04 -8.48 -10.02
CA PHE A 133 3.64 -8.16 -9.77
C PHE A 133 3.05 -7.16 -10.78
N LYS A 134 3.80 -6.09 -11.10
CA LYS A 134 3.30 -5.00 -11.95
C LYS A 134 4.01 -5.01 -13.29
N TYR A 135 3.27 -5.14 -14.38
CA TYR A 135 3.82 -4.99 -15.72
C TYR A 135 4.02 -3.50 -16.05
N VAL A 136 5.26 -3.11 -16.32
CA VAL A 136 5.64 -1.75 -16.73
C VAL A 136 5.82 -1.75 -18.24
N LYS A 137 4.79 -1.28 -18.94
CA LYS A 137 4.67 -1.38 -20.40
C LYS A 137 5.77 -0.63 -21.13
N GLU A 138 6.21 0.52 -20.60
CA GLU A 138 7.23 1.37 -21.20
C GLU A 138 8.60 0.67 -21.27
N GLN A 139 8.88 -0.18 -20.29
CA GLN A 139 10.12 -0.93 -20.17
C GLN A 139 9.97 -2.38 -20.63
N ASN A 140 8.74 -2.84 -20.86
CA ASN A 140 8.39 -4.23 -21.17
C ASN A 140 8.93 -5.23 -20.12
N ILE A 141 8.82 -4.88 -18.83
CA ILE A 141 9.26 -5.72 -17.71
C ILE A 141 8.13 -5.93 -16.69
N PHE A 142 8.26 -7.00 -15.90
CA PHE A 142 7.50 -7.14 -14.67
C PHE A 142 8.35 -6.65 -13.50
N GLU A 143 7.85 -5.66 -12.76
CA GLU A 143 8.49 -5.13 -11.58
C GLU A 143 7.96 -5.81 -10.30
N ASP A 144 8.88 -6.03 -9.39
CA ASP A 144 8.58 -6.44 -8.03
C ASP A 144 7.97 -5.27 -7.24
N GLN A 145 7.06 -5.58 -6.34
CA GLN A 145 6.40 -4.61 -5.50
C GLN A 145 6.58 -4.96 -4.02
N ILE A 146 6.71 -3.94 -3.18
CA ILE A 146 6.58 -4.04 -1.73
C ILE A 146 5.15 -3.64 -1.37
N VAL A 147 4.49 -4.48 -0.58
CA VAL A 147 3.16 -4.20 -0.03
C VAL A 147 3.34 -3.43 1.27
N PHE A 148 2.85 -2.20 1.29
CA PHE A 148 2.71 -1.40 2.49
C PHE A 148 1.28 -1.46 2.98
N ILE A 149 1.10 -1.60 4.30
CA ILE A 149 -0.22 -1.62 4.91
C ILE A 149 -0.35 -0.55 5.98
N TYR A 150 -1.53 0.04 6.06
CA TYR A 150 -2.06 0.68 7.25
C TYR A 150 -3.16 -0.21 7.82
N TYR A 151 -3.18 -0.34 9.15
CA TYR A 151 -4.31 -0.95 9.86
C TYR A 151 -4.58 -0.20 11.17
N GLU A 152 -5.85 -0.09 11.53
CA GLU A 152 -6.28 0.49 12.80
C GLU A 152 -6.10 -0.53 13.93
N GLY A 153 -5.49 -0.09 15.04
CA GLY A 153 -5.33 -0.89 16.25
C GLY A 153 -4.07 -1.76 16.29
N LYS A 154 -4.11 -2.81 17.10
CA LYS A 154 -3.03 -3.80 17.24
C LYS A 154 -3.52 -5.13 16.70
N VAL A 155 -2.66 -5.86 15.99
CA VAL A 155 -2.93 -7.27 15.70
C VAL A 155 -2.98 -8.00 17.03
N ASN A 156 -4.09 -8.70 17.31
CA ASN A 156 -4.21 -9.47 18.53
C ASN A 156 -3.22 -10.64 18.46
N GLU A 157 -2.17 -10.59 19.27
CA GLU A 157 -1.14 -11.63 19.35
C GLU A 157 -1.71 -12.99 19.81
N ASN A 158 -2.93 -13.00 20.37
CA ASN A 158 -3.66 -14.19 20.79
C ASN A 158 -4.75 -14.61 19.79
N LEU A 159 -4.64 -14.22 18.51
CA LEU A 159 -5.51 -14.71 17.45
C LEU A 159 -5.44 -16.25 17.40
N LYS A 160 -6.50 -16.91 17.87
CA LYS A 160 -6.72 -18.34 17.69
C LYS A 160 -7.46 -18.54 16.38
N MET A 161 -7.08 -19.56 15.61
CA MET A 161 -7.92 -19.99 14.49
C MET A 161 -9.30 -20.34 15.01
N ILE A 162 -10.33 -19.95 14.26
CA ILE A 162 -11.68 -20.41 14.55
C ILE A 162 -11.78 -21.91 14.21
N PRO A 163 -12.59 -22.69 14.93
CA PRO A 163 -12.70 -24.14 14.73
C PRO A 163 -13.02 -24.53 13.28
N GLU A 164 -13.78 -23.71 12.57
CA GLU A 164 -14.15 -23.89 11.17
C GLU A 164 -12.93 -23.83 10.25
N THR A 165 -12.03 -22.86 10.47
CA THR A 165 -10.77 -22.75 9.73
C THR A 165 -9.86 -23.94 10.04
N GLU A 166 -9.76 -24.36 11.30
CA GLU A 166 -8.98 -25.55 11.66
C GLU A 166 -9.52 -26.82 10.97
N ASN A 167 -10.84 -26.97 10.93
CA ASN A 167 -11.49 -28.10 10.27
C ASN A 167 -11.27 -28.05 8.76
N PHE A 168 -11.42 -26.90 8.13
CA PHE A 168 -11.10 -26.71 6.71
C PHE A 168 -9.64 -27.06 6.41
N LEU A 169 -8.69 -26.58 7.21
CA LEU A 169 -7.27 -26.89 7.04
C LEU A 169 -6.97 -28.40 7.16
N LYS A 170 -7.71 -29.13 8.00
CA LYS A 170 -7.59 -30.60 8.07
C LYS A 170 -8.04 -31.29 6.78
N THR A 171 -9.02 -30.73 6.07
CA THR A 171 -9.51 -31.31 4.80
C THR A 171 -8.55 -31.11 3.63
N ILE A 172 -7.72 -30.05 3.64
CA ILE A 172 -6.74 -29.76 2.58
C ILE A 172 -5.33 -30.30 2.88
N LYS A 173 -5.08 -30.75 4.12
CA LYS A 173 -3.79 -31.32 4.55
C LYS A 173 -3.30 -32.58 3.80
N PRO A 174 -4.12 -33.43 3.14
CA PRO A 174 -3.56 -34.62 2.47
C PRO A 174 -2.72 -34.31 1.21
N ALA A 175 -2.72 -33.09 0.68
CA ALA A 175 -2.11 -32.80 -0.63
C ALA A 175 -0.66 -32.25 -0.58
N TRP A 176 -0.09 -32.01 0.61
CA TRP A 176 1.21 -31.35 0.75
C TRP A 176 2.09 -32.02 1.80
N ASN A 177 2.55 -33.23 1.50
CA ASN A 177 3.73 -33.79 2.16
C ASN A 177 4.95 -33.43 1.30
N PHE A 178 5.76 -32.47 1.77
CA PHE A 178 7.16 -32.31 1.35
C PHE A 178 8.05 -33.15 2.26
#